data_AF-A0A952M543-F1
#
_entry.id   AF-A0A952M543-F1
#
_cell.length_a   1.000
_cell.length_b   1.000
_cell.length_c   1.000
_cell.angle_alpha   90.00
_cell.angle_beta   90.00
_cell.angle_gamma   90.00
#
_symmetry.space_group_name_H-M   'P 1'
#
loop_
_entity.id
_entity.type
_entity.pdbx_description
1 polymer ?
#
loop_
_entity_poly.entity_id
_entity_poly.type
_entity_poly.pdbx_seq_one_letter_code
_entity_poly.pdbx_strand_id
1 'polypeptide(L)'
;MRLDVKQDFEYDSRQGRELDMAWNAFQSGLILNKNYGCIEQFFEEVPIQDEYRFLKKNFHYLWSVFVLLIRILSFNDPVREVSAFRKARNVRRIVHAKTPILYPEYEVFSNEVLVQSPLVTVIIPTLNRYLWLTDVLNDLDSQSYKNFEVIVVDQSEPFQNEFYSKWNLNLRVWYQEEKALWKARNDAIRAAKGELILLYDDDSRVDSDWIFQHVKALEFFQADISSGVSISAMGDKVPSHYSYFRWSDQLDTGNVLIRRNVFEQIGLFDRQFEKQRMGDGEFGLRAYLSGFRNISNPRARRIHLKAEAGGLRQMGSWDSWRPRGWFSPRPVPSVLYLMRKYYGKTSTLRSIIVNVIPSTIPYRYKSNRLVLVIAPLFFLITSPIIIYQLSLSWNQSTKMLASGAIIEHLTKSK
;
A
#
# COMPACT_ATOMS: atom_id res chain seq x y z
N MET A 1 -24.28 16.55 -0.96
CA MET A 1 -23.27 16.18 -1.98
C MET A 1 -23.99 15.79 -3.27
N ARG A 2 -23.87 16.58 -4.34
CA ARG A 2 -24.43 16.22 -5.66
C ARG A 2 -23.35 15.43 -6.41
N LEU A 3 -23.50 14.11 -6.47
CA LEU A 3 -22.61 13.23 -7.22
C LEU A 3 -22.84 13.47 -8.72
N ASP A 4 -22.01 14.28 -9.37
CA ASP A 4 -22.04 14.46 -10.83
C ASP A 4 -21.26 13.34 -11.54
N VAL A 5 -21.61 12.08 -11.23
CA VAL A 5 -21.04 10.91 -11.89
C VAL A 5 -22.00 10.51 -13.01
N LYS A 6 -21.60 10.79 -14.25
CA LYS A 6 -22.43 10.55 -15.44
C LYS A 6 -22.48 9.06 -15.77
N GLN A 7 -23.66 8.58 -16.13
CA GLN A 7 -23.83 7.25 -16.72
C GLN A 7 -23.26 7.22 -18.13
N ASP A 8 -22.63 6.09 -18.49
CA ASP A 8 -22.13 5.83 -19.84
C ASP A 8 -23.13 4.95 -20.60
N PHE A 9 -23.96 5.55 -21.45
CA PHE A 9 -25.01 4.83 -22.19
C PHE A 9 -24.49 3.93 -23.31
N GLU A 10 -23.18 3.89 -23.56
CA GLU A 10 -22.58 2.99 -24.55
C GLU A 10 -22.26 1.58 -24.01
N TYR A 11 -22.62 1.27 -22.76
CA TYR A 11 -22.67 -0.12 -22.27
C TYR A 11 -24.01 -0.77 -22.66
N ASP A 12 -23.94 -2.02 -23.11
CA ASP A 12 -25.06 -2.80 -23.63
C ASP A 12 -26.07 -3.11 -22.50
N SER A 13 -25.58 -3.43 -21.30
CA SER A 13 -26.41 -3.77 -20.15
C SER A 13 -26.59 -2.60 -19.17
N ARG A 14 -27.75 -2.56 -18.50
CA ARG A 14 -27.99 -1.63 -17.38
C ARG A 14 -27.00 -1.84 -16.24
N GLN A 15 -26.72 -3.09 -15.92
CA GLN A 15 -25.78 -3.46 -14.87
C GLN A 15 -24.35 -2.97 -15.18
N GLY A 16 -23.87 -3.15 -16.42
CA GLY A 16 -22.58 -2.62 -16.86
C GLY A 16 -22.48 -1.10 -16.69
N ARG A 17 -23.56 -0.37 -16.98
CA ARG A 17 -23.65 1.09 -16.74
C ARG A 17 -23.53 1.44 -15.26
N GLU A 18 -24.27 0.74 -14.41
CA GLU A 18 -24.31 1.00 -12.97
C GLU A 18 -22.97 0.66 -12.30
N LEU A 19 -22.35 -0.46 -12.67
CA LEU A 19 -21.03 -0.88 -12.17
C LEU A 19 -19.92 0.07 -12.61
N ASP A 20 -19.91 0.50 -13.87
CA ASP A 20 -18.93 1.49 -14.34
C ASP A 20 -19.12 2.85 -13.65
N MET A 21 -20.37 3.29 -13.45
CA MET A 21 -20.67 4.50 -12.71
C MET A 21 -20.16 4.40 -11.26
N ALA A 22 -20.44 3.28 -10.57
CA ALA A 22 -19.95 3.04 -9.21
C ALA A 22 -18.42 3.01 -9.14
N TRP A 23 -17.76 2.34 -10.09
CA TRP A 23 -16.30 2.32 -10.22
C TRP A 23 -15.73 3.72 -10.41
N ASN A 24 -16.32 4.53 -11.31
CA ASN A 24 -15.89 5.91 -11.56
C ASN A 24 -16.05 6.77 -10.30
N ALA A 25 -17.16 6.64 -9.58
CA ALA A 25 -17.39 7.35 -8.33
C ALA A 25 -16.32 6.99 -7.28
N PHE A 26 -16.10 5.69 -7.09
CA PHE A 26 -15.10 5.16 -6.16
C PHE A 26 -13.68 5.64 -6.51
N GLN A 27 -13.28 5.49 -7.77
CA GLN A 27 -11.97 5.92 -8.24
C GLN A 27 -11.77 7.43 -8.23
N SER A 28 -12.85 8.22 -8.29
CA SER A 28 -12.79 9.69 -8.21
C SER A 28 -12.78 10.20 -6.76
N GLY A 29 -12.81 9.31 -5.77
CA GLY A 29 -12.64 9.67 -4.36
C GLY A 29 -13.94 9.74 -3.56
N LEU A 30 -15.03 9.09 -4.02
CA LEU A 30 -16.25 8.98 -3.21
C LEU A 30 -15.98 8.18 -1.93
N ILE A 31 -16.22 8.81 -0.79
CA ILE A 31 -16.15 8.24 0.54
C ILE A 31 -17.53 8.41 1.17
N LEU A 32 -18.13 7.30 1.56
CA LEU A 32 -19.48 7.27 2.13
C LEU A 32 -19.39 7.06 3.64
N ASN A 33 -19.95 7.99 4.42
CA ASN A 33 -19.87 7.92 5.88
C ASN A 33 -20.85 6.87 6.47
N LYS A 34 -21.88 6.46 5.72
CA LYS A 34 -22.86 5.44 6.16
C LYS A 34 -22.35 4.01 5.92
N ASN A 35 -22.52 3.14 6.92
CA ASN A 35 -22.40 1.70 6.75
C ASN A 35 -23.63 1.17 6.02
N TYR A 36 -23.49 0.77 4.77
CA TYR A 36 -24.59 0.26 3.95
C TYR A 36 -24.87 -1.26 4.13
N GLY A 37 -24.34 -1.88 5.20
CA GLY A 37 -24.43 -3.33 5.38
C GLY A 37 -23.57 -4.11 4.38
N CYS A 38 -23.62 -5.44 4.46
CA CYS A 38 -22.94 -6.30 3.50
C CYS A 38 -23.57 -6.08 2.11
N ILE A 39 -22.73 -5.83 1.11
CA ILE A 39 -23.17 -5.74 -0.28
C ILE A 39 -23.85 -7.07 -0.63
N GLU A 40 -25.12 -7.03 -1.03
CA GLU A 40 -25.73 -8.17 -1.71
C GLU A 40 -24.80 -8.55 -2.85
N GLN A 41 -24.25 -9.78 -2.83
CA GLN A 41 -23.37 -10.24 -3.88
C GLN A 41 -24.10 -10.10 -5.22
N PHE A 42 -23.66 -9.16 -6.05
CA PHE A 42 -24.20 -8.95 -7.38
C PHE A 42 -23.79 -10.15 -8.24
N PHE A 43 -24.72 -11.09 -8.44
CA PHE A 43 -24.47 -12.35 -9.14
C PHE A 43 -24.90 -12.34 -10.62
N GLU A 44 -25.35 -11.22 -11.16
CA GLU A 44 -25.74 -11.17 -12.57
C GLU A 44 -24.52 -11.07 -13.48
N GLU A 45 -24.49 -11.92 -14.51
CA GLU A 45 -23.42 -11.95 -15.51
C GLU A 45 -23.45 -10.70 -16.39
N VAL A 46 -22.31 -9.99 -16.45
CA VAL A 46 -22.12 -8.82 -17.32
C VAL A 46 -21.74 -9.30 -18.73
N PRO A 47 -22.32 -8.74 -19.82
CA PRO A 47 -21.95 -9.11 -21.17
C PRO A 47 -20.45 -8.93 -21.45
N ILE A 48 -19.84 -9.86 -22.19
CA ILE A 48 -18.40 -9.81 -22.58
C ILE A 48 -18.03 -8.48 -23.27
N GLN A 49 -18.97 -7.89 -24.02
CA GLN A 49 -18.78 -6.58 -24.66
C GLN A 49 -18.56 -5.46 -23.64
N ASP A 50 -19.35 -5.47 -22.56
CA ASP A 50 -19.27 -4.53 -21.45
C ASP A 50 -17.99 -4.73 -20.64
N GLU A 51 -17.57 -5.98 -20.42
CA GLU A 51 -16.31 -6.29 -19.75
C GLU A 51 -15.09 -5.70 -20.50
N TYR A 52 -15.00 -5.90 -21.83
CA TYR A 52 -13.89 -5.33 -22.61
C TYR A 52 -13.95 -3.81 -22.70
N ARG A 53 -15.15 -3.24 -22.76
CA ARG A 53 -15.34 -1.78 -22.66
C ARG A 53 -14.78 -1.27 -21.34
N PHE A 54 -15.18 -1.87 -20.23
CA PHE A 54 -14.71 -1.52 -18.88
C PHE A 54 -13.18 -1.64 -18.77
N LEU A 55 -12.60 -2.74 -19.25
CA LEU A 55 -11.16 -2.95 -19.24
C LEU A 55 -10.39 -1.89 -20.03
N LYS A 56 -10.85 -1.53 -21.23
CA LYS A 56 -10.20 -0.50 -22.07
C LYS A 56 -10.39 0.91 -21.54
N LYS A 57 -11.53 1.18 -20.91
CA LYS A 57 -11.86 2.48 -20.32
C LYS A 57 -11.05 2.74 -19.04
N ASN A 58 -10.91 1.74 -18.18
CA ASN A 58 -10.40 1.93 -16.82
C ASN A 58 -8.95 1.47 -16.61
N PHE A 59 -8.43 0.56 -17.45
CA PHE A 59 -7.08 0.01 -17.29
C PHE A 59 -6.18 0.35 -18.49
N HIS A 60 -4.88 0.15 -18.31
CA HIS A 60 -3.93 0.25 -19.44
C HIS A 60 -4.24 -0.84 -20.48
N TYR A 61 -4.14 -0.53 -21.77
CA TYR A 61 -4.58 -1.43 -22.86
C TYR A 61 -3.97 -2.83 -22.78
N LEU A 62 -2.72 -2.96 -22.30
CA LEU A 62 -2.05 -4.24 -22.10
C LEU A 62 -2.82 -5.20 -21.20
N TRP A 63 -3.58 -4.70 -20.23
CA TRP A 63 -4.44 -5.55 -19.39
C TRP A 63 -5.59 -6.16 -20.19
N SER A 64 -6.22 -5.39 -21.08
CA SER A 64 -7.27 -5.93 -21.96
C SER A 64 -6.73 -6.99 -22.93
N VAL A 65 -5.49 -6.84 -23.41
CA VAL A 65 -4.82 -7.85 -24.24
C VAL A 65 -4.48 -9.09 -23.43
N PHE A 66 -3.97 -8.92 -22.21
CA PHE A 66 -3.67 -10.03 -21.31
C PHE A 66 -4.91 -10.87 -20.97
N VAL A 67 -6.04 -10.20 -20.68
CA VAL A 67 -7.33 -10.87 -20.44
C VAL A 67 -7.78 -11.65 -21.67
N LEU A 68 -7.72 -11.05 -22.88
CA LEU A 68 -8.04 -11.73 -24.13
C LEU A 68 -7.20 -12.99 -24.32
N LEU A 69 -5.88 -12.90 -24.13
CA LEU A 69 -4.97 -14.04 -24.27
C LEU A 69 -5.33 -15.17 -23.30
N ILE A 70 -5.59 -14.86 -22.03
CA ILE A 70 -6.01 -15.88 -21.06
C ILE A 70 -7.32 -16.54 -21.46
N ARG A 71 -8.31 -15.77 -21.93
CA ARG A 71 -9.64 -16.31 -22.27
C ARG A 71 -9.60 -17.18 -23.52
N ILE A 72 -8.82 -16.80 -24.54
CA ILE A 72 -8.56 -17.64 -25.72
C ILE A 72 -7.85 -18.94 -25.32
N LEU A 73 -6.78 -18.85 -24.51
CA LEU A 73 -6.02 -20.03 -24.06
C LEU A 73 -6.82 -20.94 -23.13
N SER A 74 -7.87 -20.41 -22.49
CA SER A 74 -8.80 -21.17 -21.65
C SER A 74 -9.98 -21.72 -22.46
N PHE A 75 -9.96 -21.60 -23.79
CA PHE A 75 -11.02 -22.06 -24.71
C PHE A 75 -12.41 -21.46 -24.43
N ASN A 76 -12.47 -20.25 -23.86
CA ASN A 76 -13.71 -19.53 -23.61
C ASN A 76 -14.20 -18.83 -24.89
N ASP A 77 -14.93 -19.54 -25.77
CA ASP A 77 -15.46 -19.05 -27.07
C ASP A 77 -14.58 -17.98 -27.75
N PRO A 78 -13.45 -18.38 -28.38
CA PRO A 78 -12.47 -17.46 -28.92
C PRO A 78 -13.04 -16.48 -29.96
N VAL A 79 -14.06 -16.90 -30.71
CA VAL A 79 -14.69 -16.05 -31.74
C VAL A 79 -15.43 -14.89 -31.08
N ARG A 80 -16.22 -15.18 -30.04
CA ARG A 80 -16.96 -14.16 -29.30
C ARG A 80 -16.03 -13.21 -28.55
N GLU A 81 -14.97 -13.73 -27.93
CA GLU A 81 -13.96 -12.92 -27.22
C GLU A 81 -13.25 -11.94 -28.15
N VAL A 82 -12.75 -12.43 -29.31
CA VAL A 82 -12.05 -11.59 -30.29
C VAL A 82 -12.98 -10.54 -30.89
N SER A 83 -14.24 -10.92 -31.19
CA SER A 83 -15.26 -10.00 -31.67
C SER A 83 -15.53 -8.86 -30.68
N ALA A 84 -15.74 -9.19 -29.41
CA ALA A 84 -16.00 -8.21 -28.36
C ALA A 84 -14.79 -7.28 -28.10
N PHE A 85 -13.59 -7.85 -28.04
CA PHE A 85 -12.35 -7.07 -27.91
C PHE A 85 -12.17 -6.07 -29.06
N ARG A 86 -12.49 -6.48 -30.29
CA ARG A 86 -12.42 -5.64 -31.49
C ARG A 86 -13.48 -4.55 -31.49
N LYS A 87 -14.71 -4.83 -31.07
CA LYS A 87 -15.77 -3.82 -30.92
C LYS A 87 -15.37 -2.73 -29.92
N ALA A 88 -14.70 -3.09 -28.84
CA ALA A 88 -14.21 -2.12 -27.84
C ALA A 88 -12.96 -1.31 -28.29
N ARG A 89 -12.45 -1.47 -29.52
CA ARG A 89 -11.17 -0.84 -29.96
C ARG A 89 -11.10 0.69 -29.89
N ASN A 90 -12.25 1.36 -30.00
CA ASN A 90 -12.32 2.83 -30.00
C ASN A 90 -12.59 3.42 -28.61
N VAL A 91 -12.76 2.58 -27.59
CA VAL A 91 -12.99 3.02 -26.21
C VAL A 91 -11.73 3.75 -25.71
N ARG A 92 -11.93 4.98 -25.25
CA ARG A 92 -10.84 5.83 -24.74
C ARG A 92 -10.65 5.59 -23.25
N ARG A 93 -9.39 5.52 -22.82
CA ARG A 93 -9.03 5.40 -21.40
C ARG A 93 -9.33 6.69 -20.65
N ILE A 94 -9.97 6.58 -19.48
CA ILE A 94 -10.23 7.69 -18.57
C ILE A 94 -9.12 7.79 -17.52
N VAL A 95 -8.85 9.01 -17.07
CA VAL A 95 -7.96 9.29 -15.94
C VAL A 95 -8.79 9.90 -14.83
N HIS A 96 -9.25 9.08 -13.88
CA HIS A 96 -10.19 9.49 -12.82
C HIS A 96 -9.68 10.67 -11.99
N ALA A 97 -8.36 10.76 -11.78
CA ALA A 97 -7.73 11.84 -11.04
C ALA A 97 -7.90 13.24 -11.68
N LYS A 98 -8.41 13.36 -12.92
CA LYS A 98 -8.67 14.66 -13.55
C LYS A 98 -9.95 15.33 -13.05
N THR A 99 -10.88 14.56 -12.49
CA THR A 99 -12.18 15.05 -12.00
C THR A 99 -12.44 14.46 -10.61
N PRO A 100 -11.59 14.78 -9.61
CA PRO A 100 -11.75 14.25 -8.28
C PRO A 100 -12.98 14.85 -7.60
N ILE A 101 -13.60 14.06 -6.73
CA ILE A 101 -14.59 14.53 -5.80
C ILE A 101 -13.88 15.34 -4.71
N LEU A 102 -14.32 16.57 -4.53
CA LEU A 102 -13.77 17.49 -3.52
C LEU A 102 -14.64 17.45 -2.27
N TYR A 103 -13.99 17.73 -1.13
CA TYR A 103 -14.63 17.86 0.18
C TYR A 103 -14.34 19.26 0.75
N PRO A 104 -14.95 20.34 0.24
CA PRO A 104 -14.70 21.70 0.75
C PRO A 104 -14.97 21.83 2.25
N GLU A 105 -15.91 21.05 2.79
CA GLU A 105 -16.25 21.02 4.21
C GLU A 105 -15.06 20.53 5.06
N TYR A 106 -14.16 19.73 4.49
CA TYR A 106 -12.94 19.31 5.16
C TYR A 106 -12.08 20.51 5.53
N GLU A 107 -11.93 21.52 4.67
CA GLU A 107 -11.01 22.65 4.93
C GLU A 107 -11.38 23.40 6.21
N VAL A 108 -12.68 23.59 6.45
CA VAL A 108 -13.21 24.31 7.62
C VAL A 108 -13.44 23.42 8.85
N PHE A 109 -13.28 22.11 8.73
CA PHE A 109 -13.44 21.16 9.83
C PHE A 109 -12.21 21.18 10.75
N SER A 110 -12.24 21.89 11.88
CA SER A 110 -11.09 21.97 12.81
C SER A 110 -11.46 21.89 14.29
N ASN A 111 -12.63 22.40 14.68
CA ASN A 111 -12.98 22.57 16.09
C ASN A 111 -13.14 21.24 16.84
N GLU A 112 -13.79 20.23 16.25
CA GLU A 112 -14.02 18.94 16.91
C GLU A 112 -12.71 18.19 17.22
N VAL A 113 -11.74 18.27 16.30
CA VAL A 113 -10.42 17.64 16.42
C VAL A 113 -9.64 18.24 17.60
N LEU A 114 -9.64 19.57 17.71
CA LEU A 114 -8.92 20.28 18.76
C LEU A 114 -9.56 20.09 20.14
N VAL A 115 -10.87 19.88 20.21
CA VAL A 115 -11.60 19.68 21.47
C VAL A 115 -11.33 18.29 22.07
N GLN A 116 -11.38 17.22 21.26
CA GLN A 116 -11.11 15.87 21.77
C GLN A 116 -9.63 15.63 22.02
N SER A 117 -8.77 16.13 21.12
CA SER A 117 -7.31 16.02 21.20
C SER A 117 -6.83 14.63 21.67
N PRO A 118 -7.21 13.52 20.99
CA PRO A 118 -6.80 12.18 21.41
C PRO A 118 -5.27 12.00 21.43
N LEU A 119 -4.76 11.24 22.40
CA LEU A 119 -3.31 11.01 22.48
C LEU A 119 -2.83 10.21 21.27
N VAL A 120 -1.84 10.75 20.56
CA VAL A 120 -1.15 10.08 19.44
C VAL A 120 0.18 9.51 19.92
N THR A 121 0.47 8.24 19.65
CA THR A 121 1.82 7.67 19.83
C THR A 121 2.51 7.58 18.48
N VAL A 122 3.57 8.36 18.29
CA VAL A 122 4.44 8.32 17.11
C VAL A 122 5.48 7.22 17.28
N ILE A 123 5.56 6.29 16.35
CA ILE A 123 6.46 5.12 16.41
C ILE A 123 7.50 5.22 15.29
N ILE A 124 8.77 5.23 15.68
CA ILE A 124 9.92 5.40 14.77
C ILE A 124 10.93 4.27 15.01
N PRO A 125 10.94 3.22 14.19
CA PRO A 125 12.07 2.29 14.16
C PRO A 125 13.26 2.93 13.44
N THR A 126 14.46 2.86 14.03
CA THR A 126 15.69 3.40 13.42
C THR A 126 16.82 2.38 13.37
N LEU A 127 17.67 2.48 12.35
CA LEU A 127 18.86 1.64 12.18
C LEU A 127 19.95 2.39 11.41
N ASN A 128 20.98 2.83 12.14
CA ASN A 128 22.16 3.57 11.68
C ASN A 128 21.81 4.87 10.94
N ARG A 129 20.86 5.67 11.46
CA ARG A 129 20.32 6.86 10.79
C ARG A 129 20.20 8.12 11.68
N TYR A 130 21.05 8.25 12.69
CA TYR A 130 21.02 9.39 13.63
C TYR A 130 20.99 10.78 12.97
N LEU A 131 21.65 10.96 11.83
CA LEU A 131 21.62 12.23 11.08
C LEU A 131 20.19 12.57 10.61
N TRP A 132 19.52 11.66 9.90
CA TRP A 132 18.15 11.87 9.44
C TRP A 132 17.15 11.90 10.59
N LEU A 133 17.39 11.11 11.63
CA LEU A 133 16.56 11.10 12.83
C LEU A 133 16.57 12.47 13.54
N THR A 134 17.67 13.23 13.44
CA THR A 134 17.73 14.60 13.97
C THR A 134 16.71 15.49 13.29
N ASP A 135 16.60 15.43 11.95
CA ASP A 135 15.60 16.21 11.21
C ASP A 135 14.17 15.77 11.55
N VAL A 136 13.95 14.46 11.68
CA VAL A 136 12.66 13.88 12.08
C VAL A 136 12.21 14.40 13.46
N LEU A 137 13.11 14.41 14.46
CA LEU A 137 12.76 14.86 15.81
C LEU A 137 12.55 16.38 15.87
N ASN A 138 13.29 17.17 15.08
CA ASN A 138 13.04 18.61 14.91
C ASN A 138 11.64 18.88 14.31
N ASP A 139 11.27 18.16 13.25
CA ASP A 139 9.95 18.32 12.63
C ASP A 139 8.82 17.96 13.61
N LEU A 140 9.03 16.94 14.46
CA LEU A 140 8.08 16.55 15.51
C LEU A 140 7.93 17.63 16.60
N ASP A 141 9.03 18.24 17.04
CA ASP A 141 8.99 19.34 18.02
C ASP A 141 8.18 20.55 17.51
N SER A 142 8.26 20.77 16.19
CA SER A 142 7.54 21.85 15.49
C SER A 142 6.03 21.59 15.27
N GLN A 143 5.50 20.41 15.60
CA GLN A 143 4.11 20.07 15.32
C GLN A 143 3.12 20.96 16.07
N SER A 144 2.07 21.40 15.38
CA SER A 144 0.97 22.19 15.93
C SER A 144 0.04 21.36 16.83
N TYR A 145 -0.09 20.06 16.57
CA TYR A 145 -0.77 19.12 17.45
C TYR A 145 0.17 18.72 18.59
N LYS A 146 -0.19 19.05 19.85
CA LYS A 146 0.72 18.88 20.99
C LYS A 146 0.47 17.64 21.85
N ASN A 147 -0.70 16.99 21.75
CA ASN A 147 -1.00 15.81 22.57
C ASN A 147 -0.46 14.52 21.95
N PHE A 148 0.86 14.36 21.92
CA PHE A 148 1.49 13.15 21.41
C PHE A 148 2.69 12.73 22.28
N GLU A 149 3.00 11.43 22.21
CA GLU A 149 4.26 10.86 22.69
C GLU A 149 5.03 10.24 21.52
N VAL A 150 6.34 10.07 21.68
CA VAL A 150 7.22 9.49 20.67
C VAL A 150 7.91 8.26 21.24
N ILE A 151 7.90 7.17 20.48
CA ILE A 151 8.63 5.95 20.77
C ILE A 151 9.65 5.72 19.65
N VAL A 152 10.93 5.72 19.99
CA VAL A 152 12.01 5.32 19.09
C VAL A 152 12.51 3.92 19.47
N VAL A 153 12.54 3.02 18.50
CA VAL A 153 13.14 1.68 18.66
C VAL A 153 14.42 1.63 17.85
N ASP A 154 15.55 1.72 18.53
CA ASP A 154 16.86 1.83 17.90
C ASP A 154 17.51 0.46 17.76
N GLN A 155 17.89 0.10 16.54
CA GLN A 155 18.56 -1.16 16.21
C GLN A 155 20.02 -0.95 15.81
N SER A 156 20.53 0.27 15.99
CA SER A 156 21.88 0.68 15.62
C SER A 156 22.93 0.11 16.56
N GLU A 157 24.07 -0.24 15.99
CA GLU A 157 25.22 -0.74 16.73
C GLU A 157 26.46 0.07 16.34
N PRO A 158 27.09 0.83 17.27
CA PRO A 158 26.71 0.97 18.68
C PRO A 158 25.41 1.78 18.89
N PHE A 159 24.68 1.45 19.95
CA PHE A 159 23.53 2.24 20.44
C PHE A 159 24.03 3.52 21.11
N GLN A 160 23.52 4.68 20.69
CA GLN A 160 23.95 6.00 21.18
C GLN A 160 22.87 6.60 22.08
N ASN A 161 22.88 6.23 23.36
CA ASN A 161 21.85 6.68 24.30
C ASN A 161 21.87 8.21 24.49
N GLU A 162 23.05 8.82 24.46
CA GLU A 162 23.27 10.26 24.63
C GLU A 162 22.66 11.09 23.49
N PHE A 163 22.41 10.49 22.33
CA PHE A 163 21.72 11.16 21.23
C PHE A 163 20.30 11.60 21.62
N TYR A 164 19.65 10.86 22.51
CA TYR A 164 18.23 11.01 22.83
C TYR A 164 17.96 11.97 24.00
N SER A 165 18.92 12.19 24.89
CA SER A 165 18.73 13.00 26.10
C SER A 165 18.59 14.50 25.86
N LYS A 166 18.97 14.99 24.67
CA LYS A 166 18.94 16.41 24.30
C LYS A 166 17.58 16.92 23.80
N TRP A 167 16.59 16.05 23.61
CA TRP A 167 15.32 16.41 22.98
C TRP A 167 14.25 16.76 24.02
N ASN A 168 13.54 17.87 23.82
CA ASN A 168 12.42 18.29 24.66
C ASN A 168 11.08 17.67 24.20
N LEU A 169 11.10 16.39 23.86
CA LEU A 169 9.92 15.63 23.44
C LEU A 169 9.53 14.65 24.55
N ASN A 170 8.25 14.28 24.62
CA ASN A 170 7.81 13.13 25.42
C ASN A 170 8.29 11.84 24.73
N LEU A 171 9.58 11.56 24.88
CA LEU A 171 10.34 10.58 24.11
C LEU A 171 10.68 9.37 24.97
N ARG A 172 10.31 8.18 24.48
CA ARG A 172 10.73 6.90 25.04
C ARG A 172 11.58 6.17 24.01
N VAL A 173 12.70 5.61 24.47
CA VAL A 173 13.67 4.94 23.60
C VAL A 173 14.13 3.64 24.23
N TRP A 174 14.34 2.62 23.42
CA TRP A 174 15.11 1.45 23.82
C TRP A 174 15.89 0.87 22.64
N TYR A 175 16.95 0.14 22.99
CA TYR A 175 17.72 -0.65 22.05
C TYR A 175 17.04 -1.98 21.75
N GLN A 176 17.01 -2.37 20.49
CA GLN A 176 16.61 -3.69 20.02
C GLN A 176 17.77 -4.34 19.26
N GLU A 177 18.31 -5.42 19.82
CA GLU A 177 19.42 -6.18 19.22
C GLU A 177 19.03 -6.84 17.90
N GLU A 178 17.83 -7.43 17.83
CA GLU A 178 17.32 -8.03 16.59
C GLU A 178 17.01 -6.93 15.57
N LYS A 179 17.72 -6.92 14.43
CA LYS A 179 17.45 -6.01 13.31
C LYS A 179 16.21 -6.48 12.52
N ALA A 180 15.02 -6.15 13.02
CA ALA A 180 13.70 -6.62 12.62
C ALA A 180 12.66 -5.48 12.74
N LEU A 181 12.11 -5.06 11.60
CA LEU A 181 11.24 -3.88 11.49
C LEU A 181 9.86 -4.13 12.11
N TRP A 182 9.24 -5.28 11.80
CA TRP A 182 7.90 -5.57 12.28
C TRP A 182 7.91 -5.84 13.78
N LYS A 183 8.95 -6.48 14.30
CA LYS A 183 9.20 -6.63 15.73
C LYS A 183 9.32 -5.26 16.41
N ALA A 184 10.16 -4.36 15.89
CA ALA A 184 10.34 -3.03 16.46
C ALA A 184 9.02 -2.27 16.55
N ARG A 185 8.22 -2.29 15.47
CA ARG A 185 6.88 -1.68 15.46
C ARG A 185 5.91 -2.37 16.39
N ASN A 186 5.85 -3.69 16.40
CA ASN A 186 4.94 -4.46 17.26
C ASN A 186 5.23 -4.20 18.75
N ASP A 187 6.51 -4.15 19.13
CA ASP A 187 6.94 -3.82 20.50
C ASP A 187 6.54 -2.40 20.88
N ALA A 188 6.74 -1.43 19.98
CA ALA A 188 6.30 -0.06 20.19
C ALA A 188 4.78 0.10 20.27
N ILE A 189 4.01 -0.62 19.45
CA ILE A 189 2.53 -0.59 19.47
C ILE A 189 2.02 -1.16 20.80
N ARG A 190 2.62 -2.24 21.31
CA ARG A 190 2.30 -2.80 22.63
C ARG A 190 2.61 -1.82 23.76
N ALA A 191 3.70 -1.07 23.64
CA ALA A 191 4.14 -0.12 24.67
C ALA A 191 3.47 1.25 24.59
N ALA A 192 2.79 1.56 23.49
CA ALA A 192 2.15 2.84 23.23
C ALA A 192 1.05 3.13 24.27
N LYS A 193 0.79 4.40 24.56
CA LYS A 193 -0.32 4.85 25.42
C LYS A 193 -1.43 5.48 24.60
N GLY A 194 -1.12 6.07 23.46
CA GLY A 194 -2.07 6.77 22.60
C GLY A 194 -3.12 5.86 21.95
N GLU A 195 -4.35 6.35 21.90
CA GLU A 195 -5.47 5.70 21.19
C GLU A 195 -5.24 5.67 19.67
N LEU A 196 -4.40 6.58 19.18
CA LEU A 196 -4.02 6.70 17.78
C LEU A 196 -2.52 6.37 17.65
N ILE A 197 -2.20 5.48 16.72
CA ILE A 197 -0.84 5.03 16.46
C ILE A 197 -0.37 5.62 15.14
N LEU A 198 0.65 6.47 15.18
CA LEU A 198 1.25 7.10 14.00
C LEU A 198 2.57 6.42 13.66
N LEU A 199 2.59 5.64 12.60
CA LEU A 199 3.82 4.99 12.13
C LEU A 199 4.59 5.94 11.23
N TYR A 200 5.86 6.18 11.55
CA TYR A 200 6.70 7.16 10.88
C TYR A 200 8.10 6.59 10.59
N ASP A 201 8.67 6.96 9.43
CA ASP A 201 10.02 6.55 9.04
C ASP A 201 11.07 7.57 9.52
N ASP A 202 12.27 7.07 9.82
CA ASP A 202 13.41 7.83 10.32
C ASP A 202 14.15 8.69 9.26
N ASP A 203 13.76 8.61 7.98
CA ASP A 203 14.38 9.34 6.85
C ASP A 203 13.39 10.24 6.08
N SER A 204 12.65 11.06 6.83
CA SER A 204 11.46 11.76 6.34
C SER A 204 11.35 13.19 6.85
N ARG A 205 10.71 14.05 6.05
CA ARG A 205 10.36 15.43 6.43
C ARG A 205 8.85 15.64 6.35
N VAL A 206 8.29 16.37 7.30
CA VAL A 206 6.84 16.62 7.40
C VAL A 206 6.54 18.08 7.77
N ASP A 207 5.37 18.56 7.37
CA ASP A 207 4.90 19.91 7.70
C ASP A 207 4.43 20.00 9.16
N SER A 208 4.38 21.21 9.73
CA SER A 208 4.01 21.45 11.13
C SER A 208 2.56 21.07 11.50
N ASP A 209 1.67 20.89 10.53
CA ASP A 209 0.29 20.44 10.75
C ASP A 209 0.08 18.96 10.43
N TRP A 210 1.15 18.21 10.15
CA TRP A 210 1.07 16.83 9.66
C TRP A 210 0.28 15.89 10.58
N ILE A 211 0.56 15.89 11.90
CA ILE A 211 -0.20 15.07 12.86
C ILE A 211 -1.67 15.51 12.89
N PHE A 212 -1.92 16.83 12.90
CA PHE A 212 -3.27 17.38 12.90
C PHE A 212 -4.06 16.93 11.66
N GLN A 213 -3.46 16.95 10.47
CA GLN A 213 -4.11 16.52 9.23
C GLN A 213 -4.49 15.04 9.25
N HIS A 214 -3.68 14.18 9.88
CA HIS A 214 -4.04 12.78 10.07
C HIS A 214 -5.25 12.61 10.99
N VAL A 215 -5.23 13.23 12.18
CA VAL A 215 -6.34 13.14 13.14
C VAL A 215 -7.62 13.70 12.52
N LYS A 216 -7.52 14.85 11.86
CA LYS A 216 -8.62 15.51 11.16
C LYS A 216 -9.28 14.62 10.11
N ALA A 217 -8.50 13.86 9.34
CA ALA A 217 -9.06 12.94 8.37
C ALA A 217 -9.79 11.75 9.00
N LEU A 218 -9.29 11.20 10.11
CA LEU A 218 -9.99 10.13 10.83
C LEU A 218 -11.37 10.59 11.33
N GLU A 219 -11.43 11.79 11.91
CA GLU A 219 -12.68 12.34 12.45
C GLU A 219 -13.66 12.75 11.33
N PHE A 220 -13.21 13.51 10.34
CA PHE A 220 -14.08 14.00 9.26
C PHE A 220 -14.72 12.88 8.44
N PHE A 221 -13.92 11.86 8.06
CA PHE A 221 -14.40 10.74 7.24
C PHE A 221 -14.96 9.58 8.07
N GLN A 222 -14.93 9.68 9.41
CA GLN A 222 -15.25 8.58 10.31
C GLN A 222 -14.50 7.31 9.89
N ALA A 223 -13.19 7.46 9.75
CA ALA A 223 -12.27 6.44 9.26
C ALA A 223 -11.49 5.79 10.42
N ASP A 224 -10.93 4.63 10.14
CA ASP A 224 -10.10 3.87 11.08
C ASP A 224 -8.60 4.08 10.81
N ILE A 225 -8.27 4.37 9.55
CA ILE A 225 -6.91 4.54 9.07
C ILE A 225 -6.83 5.77 8.14
N SER A 226 -5.82 6.62 8.38
CA SER A 226 -5.45 7.73 7.50
C SER A 226 -4.05 7.47 6.94
N SER A 227 -3.97 7.02 5.69
CA SER A 227 -2.72 6.82 4.96
C SER A 227 -2.30 8.13 4.30
N GLY A 228 -1.21 8.73 4.77
CA GLY A 228 -0.66 9.96 4.19
C GLY A 228 0.02 9.72 2.84
N VAL A 229 0.40 10.80 2.17
CA VAL A 229 1.04 10.76 0.85
C VAL A 229 2.54 10.94 0.96
N SER A 230 3.30 9.99 0.43
CA SER A 230 4.75 10.05 0.39
C SER A 230 5.26 10.59 -0.95
N ILE A 231 6.03 11.67 -0.88
CA ILE A 231 6.67 12.34 -2.01
C ILE A 231 8.16 11.99 -1.98
N SER A 232 8.71 11.61 -3.13
CA SER A 232 10.15 11.34 -3.25
C SER A 232 10.92 12.65 -3.39
N ALA A 233 11.94 12.87 -2.56
CA ALA A 233 12.81 14.05 -2.67
C ALA A 233 13.53 14.14 -4.05
N MET A 234 13.72 13.02 -4.74
CA MET A 234 14.37 12.97 -6.05
C MET A 234 13.45 13.37 -7.23
N GLY A 235 12.36 14.09 -6.98
CA GLY A 235 11.51 14.65 -8.03
C GLY A 235 10.61 13.64 -8.75
N ASP A 236 10.33 12.48 -8.14
CA ASP A 236 9.33 11.55 -8.70
C ASP A 236 7.95 12.24 -8.67
N LYS A 237 7.23 12.23 -9.80
CA LYS A 237 5.86 12.75 -9.84
C LYS A 237 4.99 12.00 -8.86
N VAL A 238 4.35 12.71 -7.94
CA VAL A 238 3.29 12.15 -7.09
C VAL A 238 2.23 11.57 -8.02
N PRO A 239 1.90 10.27 -7.89
CA PRO A 239 0.81 9.68 -8.65
C PRO A 239 -0.46 10.53 -8.48
N SER A 240 -1.11 10.87 -9.59
CA SER A 240 -2.25 11.78 -9.57
C SER A 240 -3.39 11.32 -8.66
N HIS A 241 -3.52 10.02 -8.40
CA HIS A 241 -4.54 9.48 -7.49
C HIS A 241 -4.25 9.79 -6.01
N TYR A 242 -3.03 10.18 -5.64
CA TYR A 242 -2.69 10.65 -4.29
C TYR A 242 -2.91 12.17 -4.10
N SER A 243 -3.52 12.85 -5.06
CA SER A 243 -3.73 14.31 -4.96
C SER A 243 -5.06 14.73 -4.33
N TYR A 244 -5.95 13.78 -4.03
CA TYR A 244 -7.27 14.01 -3.46
C TYR A 244 -7.64 12.88 -2.48
N PHE A 245 -8.63 13.13 -1.63
CA PHE A 245 -9.14 12.12 -0.69
C PHE A 245 -9.84 10.98 -1.44
N ARG A 246 -9.50 9.75 -1.08
CA ARG A 246 -10.10 8.54 -1.64
C ARG A 246 -9.88 7.35 -0.70
N TRP A 247 -10.49 6.22 -1.02
CA TRP A 247 -10.07 4.95 -0.43
C TRP A 247 -8.62 4.66 -0.81
N SER A 248 -7.81 4.34 0.20
CA SER A 248 -6.40 4.03 0.01
C SER A 248 -6.23 2.63 -0.57
N ASP A 249 -5.40 2.51 -1.60
CA ASP A 249 -4.95 1.25 -2.20
C ASP A 249 -3.62 0.76 -1.61
N GLN A 250 -2.98 1.58 -0.77
CA GLN A 250 -1.74 1.29 -0.09
C GLN A 250 -1.83 1.64 1.40
N LEU A 251 -1.06 0.94 2.23
CA LEU A 251 -0.76 1.32 3.60
C LEU A 251 0.73 1.69 3.67
N ASP A 252 1.08 2.96 3.53
CA ASP A 252 2.47 3.38 3.72
C ASP A 252 2.77 3.46 5.22
N THR A 253 3.36 2.40 5.76
CA THR A 253 3.69 2.32 7.18
C THR A 253 4.74 3.34 7.65
N GLY A 254 5.33 4.15 6.77
CA GLY A 254 6.14 5.30 7.15
C GLY A 254 5.37 6.63 7.17
N ASN A 255 4.07 6.63 6.89
CA ASN A 255 3.21 7.81 6.93
C ASN A 255 1.74 7.39 7.07
N VAL A 256 1.38 6.79 8.22
CA VAL A 256 0.00 6.32 8.45
C VAL A 256 -0.40 6.45 9.91
N LEU A 257 -1.59 7.01 10.14
CA LEU A 257 -2.26 7.03 11.44
C LEU A 257 -3.32 5.93 11.48
N ILE A 258 -3.27 5.09 12.51
CA ILE A 258 -4.15 3.92 12.68
C ILE A 258 -4.76 4.00 14.07
N ARG A 259 -6.08 3.86 14.18
CA ARG A 259 -6.74 3.71 15.49
C ARG A 259 -6.26 2.42 16.15
N ARG A 260 -5.98 2.45 17.46
CA ARG A 260 -5.51 1.29 18.23
C ARG A 260 -6.45 0.09 18.10
N ASN A 261 -7.77 0.32 18.05
CA ASN A 261 -8.79 -0.73 17.91
C ASN A 261 -8.57 -1.63 16.66
N VAL A 262 -7.94 -1.12 15.60
CA VAL A 262 -7.59 -1.92 14.42
C VAL A 262 -6.63 -3.02 14.83
N PHE A 263 -5.54 -2.68 15.53
CA PHE A 263 -4.57 -3.66 16.02
C PHE A 263 -5.17 -4.64 17.05
N GLU A 264 -6.11 -4.19 17.88
CA GLU A 264 -6.80 -5.05 18.84
C GLU A 264 -7.67 -6.11 18.15
N GLN A 265 -8.34 -5.74 17.06
CA GLN A 265 -9.25 -6.64 16.34
C GLN A 265 -8.53 -7.59 15.39
N ILE A 266 -7.55 -7.10 14.62
CA ILE A 266 -6.89 -7.92 13.58
C ILE A 266 -5.51 -8.43 13.97
N GLY A 267 -4.96 -8.01 15.12
CA GLY A 267 -3.60 -8.32 15.55
C GLY A 267 -2.54 -7.40 14.92
N LEU A 268 -1.30 -7.55 15.38
CA LEU A 268 -0.15 -6.74 15.00
C LEU A 268 0.38 -7.10 13.58
N PHE A 269 1.55 -6.59 13.20
CA PHE A 269 2.18 -6.94 11.91
C PHE A 269 2.68 -8.39 11.91
N ASP A 270 2.51 -9.09 10.78
CA ASP A 270 2.96 -10.47 10.61
C ASP A 270 4.49 -10.52 10.45
N ARG A 271 5.16 -11.17 11.40
CA ARG A 271 6.63 -11.29 11.41
C ARG A 271 7.17 -12.24 10.33
N GLN A 272 6.32 -12.96 9.58
CA GLN A 272 6.74 -13.69 8.37
C GLN A 272 7.35 -12.76 7.30
N PHE A 273 7.06 -11.46 7.36
CA PHE A 273 7.56 -10.45 6.44
C PHE A 273 8.85 -9.77 6.90
N GLU A 274 9.47 -10.23 7.98
CA GLU A 274 10.74 -9.69 8.45
C GLU A 274 11.83 -9.79 7.39
N LYS A 275 12.61 -8.71 7.24
CA LYS A 275 13.71 -8.60 6.25
C LYS A 275 13.26 -8.88 4.81
N GLN A 276 11.97 -8.76 4.55
CA GLN A 276 11.31 -9.08 3.30
C GLN A 276 10.36 -7.94 2.88
N ARG A 277 9.51 -8.16 1.86
CA ARG A 277 8.65 -7.12 1.26
C ARG A 277 7.17 -7.46 1.50
N MET A 278 6.29 -6.46 1.41
CA MET A 278 4.83 -6.58 1.50
C MET A 278 4.22 -6.76 2.90
N GLY A 279 4.97 -6.57 4.00
CA GLY A 279 4.34 -6.63 5.33
C GLY A 279 3.36 -5.47 5.60
N ASP A 280 3.63 -4.31 5.00
CA ASP A 280 2.73 -3.16 4.95
C ASP A 280 1.46 -3.46 4.14
N GLY A 281 1.63 -4.02 2.95
CA GLY A 281 0.54 -4.46 2.08
C GLY A 281 -0.29 -5.59 2.70
N GLU A 282 0.33 -6.48 3.47
CA GLU A 282 -0.38 -7.54 4.20
C GLU A 282 -1.30 -6.98 5.27
N PHE A 283 -0.79 -6.08 6.12
CA PHE A 283 -1.59 -5.45 7.16
C PHE A 283 -2.72 -4.62 6.55
N GLY A 284 -2.43 -3.84 5.50
CA GLY A 284 -3.44 -3.06 4.79
C GLY A 284 -4.55 -3.93 4.20
N LEU A 285 -4.20 -5.07 3.59
CA LEU A 285 -5.17 -6.02 3.05
C LEU A 285 -6.01 -6.67 4.16
N ARG A 286 -5.38 -7.07 5.28
CA ARG A 286 -6.07 -7.64 6.43
C ARG A 286 -7.04 -6.64 7.07
N ALA A 287 -6.65 -5.37 7.15
CA ALA A 287 -7.53 -4.30 7.61
C ALA A 287 -8.74 -4.11 6.66
N TYR A 288 -8.50 -4.06 5.35
CA TYR A 288 -9.56 -3.97 4.35
C TYR A 288 -10.55 -5.14 4.40
N LEU A 289 -10.04 -6.38 4.47
CA LEU A 289 -10.87 -7.58 4.57
C LEU A 289 -11.69 -7.66 5.87
N SER A 290 -11.24 -6.96 6.91
CA SER A 290 -11.94 -6.85 8.20
C SER A 290 -12.93 -5.68 8.24
N GLY A 291 -13.11 -4.97 7.12
CA GLY A 291 -14.09 -3.89 6.99
C GLY A 291 -13.62 -2.51 7.47
N PHE A 292 -12.34 -2.35 7.82
CA PHE A 292 -11.81 -1.06 8.26
C PHE A 292 -11.68 -0.07 7.11
N ARG A 293 -12.02 1.18 7.38
CA ARG A 293 -11.96 2.28 6.42
C ARG A 293 -10.57 2.91 6.42
N ASN A 294 -9.85 2.76 5.31
CA ASN A 294 -8.55 3.38 5.07
C ASN A 294 -8.67 4.48 4.01
N ILE A 295 -8.39 5.72 4.42
CA ILE A 295 -8.46 6.90 3.55
C ILE A 295 -7.05 7.36 3.18
N SER A 296 -6.85 7.59 1.88
CA SER A 296 -5.66 8.29 1.37
C SER A 296 -5.82 9.79 1.67
N ASN A 297 -4.86 10.35 2.40
CA ASN A 297 -4.90 11.69 2.93
C ASN A 297 -3.83 12.57 2.22
N PRO A 298 -4.23 13.35 1.20
CA PRO A 298 -3.33 14.25 0.49
C PRO A 298 -2.89 15.46 1.31
N ARG A 299 -3.40 15.68 2.52
CA ARG A 299 -3.00 16.78 3.41
C ARG A 299 -1.95 16.36 4.43
N ALA A 300 -1.91 15.08 4.79
CA ALA A 300 -0.82 14.51 5.58
C ALA A 300 0.34 14.04 4.68
N ARG A 301 1.10 15.01 4.16
CA ARG A 301 2.21 14.73 3.25
C ARG A 301 3.52 14.53 3.99
N ARG A 302 4.35 13.69 3.40
CA ARG A 302 5.73 13.43 3.83
C ARG A 302 6.66 13.50 2.64
N ILE A 303 7.83 14.10 2.81
CA ILE A 303 8.94 13.98 1.87
C ILE A 303 9.85 12.84 2.34
N HIS A 304 9.90 11.75 1.60
CA HIS A 304 10.79 10.62 1.85
C HIS A 304 12.14 10.88 1.19
N LEU A 305 13.18 11.06 2.02
CA LEU A 305 14.53 11.42 1.58
C LEU A 305 15.29 10.24 0.95
N LYS A 306 14.81 9.01 1.16
CA LYS A 306 15.40 7.76 0.67
C LYS A 306 16.87 7.65 1.05
N ALA A 307 17.18 7.75 2.35
CA ALA A 307 18.56 7.72 2.88
C ALA A 307 19.40 6.59 2.23
N GLU A 308 20.61 6.92 1.80
CA GLU A 308 21.46 6.04 0.97
C GLU A 308 21.92 4.77 1.71
N ALA A 309 21.96 4.82 3.05
CA ALA A 309 22.36 3.74 3.93
C ALA A 309 21.41 3.58 5.13
N GLY A 310 21.60 2.51 5.91
CA GLY A 310 20.76 2.23 7.09
C GLY A 310 19.39 1.62 6.76
N GLY A 311 18.65 1.26 7.80
CA GLY A 311 17.32 0.64 7.69
C GLY A 311 17.31 -0.68 6.89
N LEU A 312 16.18 -0.97 6.25
CA LEU A 312 16.01 -2.16 5.40
C LEU A 312 16.98 -2.20 4.20
N ARG A 313 17.70 -1.11 3.85
CA ARG A 313 18.65 -1.12 2.73
C ARG A 313 19.88 -2.00 3.00
N GLN A 314 20.19 -2.24 4.28
CA GLN A 314 21.21 -3.19 4.71
C GLN A 314 20.77 -4.66 4.50
N MET A 315 19.47 -4.93 4.27
CA MET A 315 18.91 -6.27 4.24
C MET A 315 18.05 -6.53 2.98
N GLY A 316 18.40 -7.54 2.20
CA GLY A 316 17.57 -8.00 1.06
C GLY A 316 17.64 -7.13 -0.20
N SER A 317 16.75 -7.42 -1.16
CA SER A 317 16.62 -6.65 -2.41
C SER A 317 15.51 -5.62 -2.33
N TRP A 318 15.77 -4.40 -2.81
CA TRP A 318 14.76 -3.34 -2.90
C TRP A 318 13.63 -3.72 -3.87
N ASP A 319 13.95 -4.42 -4.95
CA ASP A 319 12.97 -4.89 -5.92
C ASP A 319 12.62 -6.36 -5.65
N SER A 320 11.34 -6.61 -5.36
CA SER A 320 10.84 -7.93 -5.01
C SER A 320 11.00 -8.96 -6.14
N TRP A 321 11.13 -8.54 -7.40
CA TRP A 321 11.27 -9.41 -8.57
C TRP A 321 12.69 -9.44 -9.13
N ARG A 322 13.61 -8.61 -8.63
CA ARG A 322 14.99 -8.53 -9.11
C ARG A 322 15.94 -8.75 -7.93
N PRO A 323 16.25 -10.02 -7.57
CA PRO A 323 17.17 -10.29 -6.49
C PRO A 323 18.59 -9.84 -6.82
N ARG A 324 19.42 -9.60 -5.79
CA ARG A 324 20.83 -9.23 -5.96
C ARG A 324 21.70 -10.41 -6.44
N GLY A 325 21.36 -11.64 -6.03
CA GLY A 325 22.08 -12.87 -6.38
C GLY A 325 21.42 -13.66 -7.52
N TRP A 326 22.24 -14.27 -8.38
CA TRP A 326 21.79 -15.10 -9.51
C TRP A 326 20.99 -16.34 -9.09
N PHE A 327 21.19 -16.85 -7.89
CA PHE A 327 20.51 -18.04 -7.36
C PHE A 327 19.56 -17.73 -6.20
N SER A 328 19.28 -16.45 -5.96
CA SER A 328 18.34 -16.03 -4.93
C SER A 328 16.89 -16.17 -5.41
N PRO A 329 15.92 -16.41 -4.50
CA PRO A 329 14.51 -16.53 -4.86
C PRO A 329 13.98 -15.35 -5.68
N ARG A 330 13.14 -15.66 -6.68
CA ARG A 330 12.43 -14.67 -7.50
C ARG A 330 10.95 -15.07 -7.63
N PRO A 331 9.98 -14.22 -7.26
CA PRO A 331 10.18 -13.01 -6.45
C PRO A 331 10.69 -13.38 -5.05
N VAL A 332 10.94 -12.40 -4.19
CA VAL A 332 11.17 -12.66 -2.76
C VAL A 332 10.01 -13.50 -2.18
N PRO A 333 10.27 -14.46 -1.28
CA PRO A 333 9.27 -15.47 -0.87
C PRO A 333 7.98 -14.88 -0.30
N SER A 334 8.09 -13.83 0.50
CA SER A 334 6.98 -13.04 1.05
C SER A 334 5.95 -12.59 0.03
N VAL A 335 6.34 -12.26 -1.21
CA VAL A 335 5.38 -11.91 -2.28
C VAL A 335 4.51 -13.11 -2.63
N LEU A 336 5.11 -14.29 -2.82
CA LEU A 336 4.33 -15.50 -3.10
C LEU A 336 3.54 -15.96 -1.87
N TYR A 337 4.07 -15.79 -0.66
CA TYR A 337 3.35 -16.05 0.58
C TYR A 337 2.05 -15.22 0.65
N LEU A 338 2.14 -13.90 0.49
CA LEU A 338 0.97 -13.00 0.45
C LEU A 338 -0.02 -13.42 -0.64
N MET A 339 0.45 -13.56 -1.89
CA MET A 339 -0.41 -13.86 -3.03
C MET A 339 -1.15 -15.18 -2.85
N ARG A 340 -0.46 -16.22 -2.36
CA ARG A 340 -1.06 -17.54 -2.15
C ARG A 340 -2.01 -17.56 -0.96
N LYS A 341 -1.69 -16.85 0.13
CA LYS A 341 -2.51 -16.76 1.34
C LYS A 341 -3.86 -16.09 1.06
N TYR A 342 -3.87 -15.00 0.31
CA TYR A 342 -5.07 -14.16 0.15
C TYR A 342 -5.77 -14.26 -1.20
N TYR A 343 -5.08 -14.66 -2.28
CA TYR A 343 -5.66 -14.68 -3.65
C TYR A 343 -5.72 -16.07 -4.26
N GLY A 344 -5.15 -17.08 -3.59
CA GLY A 344 -5.13 -18.46 -4.05
C GLY A 344 -4.13 -18.74 -5.19
N LYS A 345 -4.08 -20.01 -5.59
CA LYS A 345 -3.07 -20.53 -6.53
C LYS A 345 -3.20 -19.93 -7.93
N THR A 346 -4.41 -19.82 -8.46
CA THR A 346 -4.66 -19.37 -9.84
C THR A 346 -4.21 -17.92 -10.04
N SER A 347 -4.63 -17.01 -9.16
CA SER A 347 -4.24 -15.60 -9.21
C SER A 347 -2.73 -15.42 -8.99
N THR A 348 -2.13 -16.24 -8.13
CA THR A 348 -0.67 -16.26 -7.93
C THR A 348 0.07 -16.60 -9.23
N LEU A 349 -0.33 -17.68 -9.93
CA LEU A 349 0.30 -18.09 -11.19
C LEU A 349 0.16 -17.01 -12.26
N ARG A 350 -1.02 -16.39 -12.38
CA ARG A 350 -1.24 -15.26 -13.31
C ARG A 350 -0.33 -14.08 -12.98
N SER A 351 -0.17 -13.74 -11.71
CA SER A 351 0.76 -12.69 -11.27
C SER A 351 2.22 -13.01 -11.63
N ILE A 352 2.65 -14.27 -11.48
CA ILE A 352 3.98 -14.71 -11.92
C ILE A 352 4.16 -14.49 -13.42
N ILE A 353 3.20 -14.92 -14.25
CA ILE A 353 3.27 -14.77 -15.71
C ILE A 353 3.45 -13.30 -16.11
N VAL A 354 2.69 -12.39 -15.48
CA VAL A 354 2.75 -10.95 -15.79
C VAL A 354 4.09 -10.32 -15.40
N ASN A 355 4.66 -10.72 -14.26
CA ASN A 355 5.80 -10.02 -13.67
C ASN A 355 7.17 -10.64 -14.01
N VAL A 356 7.22 -11.94 -14.33
CA VAL A 356 8.49 -12.64 -14.54
C VAL A 356 9.25 -12.15 -15.76
N ILE A 357 8.58 -11.88 -16.88
CA ILE A 357 9.25 -11.45 -18.11
C ILE A 357 9.85 -10.04 -17.93
N PRO A 358 9.11 -9.02 -17.45
CA PRO A 358 9.73 -7.71 -17.18
C PRO A 358 10.86 -7.77 -16.15
N SER A 359 10.84 -8.73 -15.22
CA SER A 359 11.85 -8.89 -14.17
C SER A 359 13.24 -9.24 -14.70
N THR A 360 13.37 -9.72 -15.94
CA THR A 360 14.68 -10.02 -16.55
C THR A 360 15.47 -8.77 -16.88
N ILE A 361 14.80 -7.64 -17.04
CA ILE A 361 15.42 -6.35 -17.33
C ILE A 361 15.97 -5.73 -16.03
N PRO A 362 17.23 -5.25 -16.00
CA PRO A 362 17.80 -4.57 -14.84
C PRO A 362 16.95 -3.39 -14.36
N TYR A 363 16.96 -3.13 -13.05
CA TYR A 363 16.12 -2.12 -12.41
C TYR A 363 16.23 -0.72 -13.05
N ARG A 364 17.45 -0.29 -13.39
CA ARG A 364 17.71 1.01 -14.06
C ARG A 364 16.99 1.20 -15.40
N TYR A 365 16.60 0.10 -16.05
CA TYR A 365 15.92 0.11 -17.35
C TYR A 365 14.46 -0.34 -17.27
N LYS A 366 13.91 -0.57 -16.07
CA LYS A 366 12.56 -1.12 -15.88
C LYS A 366 11.45 -0.27 -16.52
N SER A 367 11.69 1.02 -16.71
CA SER A 367 10.73 1.97 -17.30
C SER A 367 10.99 2.25 -18.78
N ASN A 368 12.05 1.69 -19.37
CA ASN A 368 12.39 1.91 -20.77
C ASN A 368 11.58 0.98 -21.67
N ARG A 369 10.66 1.56 -22.46
CA ARG A 369 9.74 0.82 -23.34
C ARG A 369 10.45 -0.03 -24.37
N LEU A 370 11.54 0.46 -24.97
CA LEU A 370 12.29 -0.29 -25.98
C LEU A 370 12.97 -1.52 -25.37
N VAL A 371 13.52 -1.38 -24.16
CA VAL A 371 14.16 -2.48 -23.44
C VAL A 371 13.12 -3.52 -22.97
N LEU A 372 11.91 -3.10 -22.64
CA LEU A 372 10.82 -4.03 -22.30
C LEU A 372 10.36 -4.89 -23.48
N VAL A 373 10.48 -4.41 -24.73
CA VAL A 373 10.12 -5.18 -25.94
C VAL A 373 11.06 -6.37 -26.13
N ILE A 374 12.33 -6.26 -25.74
CA ILE A 374 13.32 -7.34 -25.85
C ILE A 374 13.37 -8.25 -24.62
N ALA A 375 12.62 -7.93 -23.55
CA ALA A 375 12.55 -8.74 -22.33
C ALA A 375 12.16 -10.22 -22.57
N PRO A 376 11.26 -10.57 -23.51
CA PRO A 376 10.97 -11.97 -23.84
C PRO A 376 12.19 -12.73 -24.36
N LEU A 377 13.04 -12.10 -25.20
CA LEU A 377 14.26 -12.74 -25.71
C LEU A 377 15.25 -13.02 -24.58
N PHE A 378 15.45 -12.04 -23.68
CA PHE A 378 16.27 -12.24 -22.48
C PHE A 378 15.69 -13.33 -21.57
N PHE A 379 14.37 -13.38 -21.43
CA PHE A 379 13.69 -14.41 -20.65
C PHE A 379 13.96 -15.80 -21.22
N LEU A 380 13.91 -16.01 -22.54
CA LEU A 380 14.23 -17.31 -23.15
C LEU A 380 15.63 -17.79 -22.76
N ILE A 381 16.64 -16.91 -22.86
CA ILE A 381 18.04 -17.22 -22.51
C ILE A 381 18.20 -17.49 -21.01
N THR A 382 17.52 -16.72 -20.16
CA THR A 382 17.64 -16.81 -18.69
C THR A 382 16.62 -17.73 -18.04
N SER A 383 15.74 -18.36 -18.84
CA SER A 383 14.60 -19.14 -18.34
C SER A 383 14.99 -20.29 -17.41
N PRO A 384 16.08 -21.06 -17.62
CA PRO A 384 16.43 -22.14 -16.69
C PRO A 384 16.74 -21.61 -15.28
N ILE A 385 17.48 -20.51 -15.20
CA ILE A 385 17.83 -19.85 -13.94
C ILE A 385 16.56 -19.29 -13.29
N ILE A 386 15.70 -18.63 -14.05
CA ILE A 386 14.45 -18.05 -13.53
C ILE A 386 13.49 -19.13 -13.01
N ILE A 387 13.37 -20.25 -13.70
CA ILE A 387 12.56 -21.39 -13.26
C ILE A 387 13.10 -21.93 -11.92
N TYR A 388 14.41 -22.04 -11.78
CA TYR A 388 15.04 -22.40 -10.52
C TYR A 388 14.74 -21.38 -9.40
N GLN A 389 14.90 -20.08 -9.66
CA GLN A 389 14.59 -19.01 -8.70
C GLN A 389 13.12 -19.00 -8.27
N LEU A 390 12.20 -19.26 -9.21
CA LEU A 390 10.77 -19.40 -8.95
C LEU A 390 10.47 -20.62 -8.08
N SER A 391 11.10 -21.76 -8.37
CA SER A 391 10.97 -22.97 -7.55
C SER A 391 11.42 -22.75 -6.12
N LEU A 392 12.56 -22.05 -5.92
CA LEU A 392 13.03 -21.68 -4.58
C LEU A 392 12.00 -20.80 -3.83
N SER A 393 11.51 -19.75 -4.49
CA SER A 393 10.50 -18.84 -3.91
C SER A 393 9.19 -19.59 -3.59
N TRP A 394 8.77 -20.49 -4.47
CA TRP A 394 7.58 -21.31 -4.28
C TRP A 394 7.73 -22.26 -3.09
N ASN A 395 8.87 -22.93 -2.98
CA ASN A 395 9.15 -23.85 -1.87
C ASN A 395 9.23 -23.11 -0.53
N GLN A 396 9.88 -21.95 -0.49
CA GLN A 396 9.96 -21.14 0.72
C GLN A 396 8.59 -20.58 1.13
N SER A 397 7.80 -20.06 0.19
CA SER A 397 6.43 -19.62 0.49
C SER A 397 5.52 -20.77 0.93
N THR A 398 5.73 -22.00 0.44
CA THR A 398 5.01 -23.19 0.95
C THR A 398 5.35 -23.45 2.42
N LYS A 399 6.62 -23.35 2.80
CA LYS A 399 7.04 -23.47 4.21
C LYS A 399 6.41 -22.37 5.08
N MET A 400 6.38 -21.13 4.58
CA MET A 400 5.76 -20.00 5.29
C MET A 400 4.24 -20.21 5.48
N LEU A 401 3.54 -20.76 4.48
CA LEU A 401 2.13 -21.12 4.61
C LEU A 401 1.93 -22.24 5.63
N ALA A 402 2.79 -23.27 5.60
CA ALA A 402 2.72 -24.39 6.53
C ALA A 402 2.99 -23.97 7.99
N SER A 403 3.91 -23.03 8.22
CA SER A 403 4.19 -22.48 9.55
C SER A 403 3.12 -21.50 10.05
N GLY A 404 2.23 -21.04 9.17
CA GLY A 404 1.23 -20.03 9.51
C GLY A 404 1.80 -18.62 9.60
N ALA A 405 0.91 -17.67 9.91
CA ALA A 405 1.25 -16.27 10.16
C ALA A 405 1.84 -16.12 11.57
N ILE A 406 2.81 -15.22 11.74
CA ILE A 406 3.40 -14.90 13.06
C ILE A 406 2.82 -13.54 13.48
N ILE A 407 1.54 -13.54 13.82
CA ILE A 407 0.78 -12.35 14.24
C ILE A 407 0.53 -12.46 15.73
N GLU A 408 1.04 -11.47 16.46
CA GLU A 408 0.78 -11.30 17.89
C GLU A 408 -0.43 -10.39 18.09
N HIS A 409 -1.13 -10.53 19.22
CA HIS A 409 -2.31 -9.73 19.54
C HIS A 409 -2.05 -8.81 20.73
N LEU A 410 -2.66 -7.63 20.72
CA LEU A 410 -2.73 -6.79 21.89
C LEU A 410 -3.58 -7.53 22.94
N THR A 411 -3.01 -7.79 24.11
CA THR A 411 -3.80 -8.27 25.25
C THR A 411 -4.79 -7.17 25.60
N LYS A 412 -6.10 -7.47 25.59
CA LYS A 412 -7.12 -6.52 26.07
C LYS A 412 -6.68 -6.03 27.45
N SER A 413 -6.52 -4.71 27.61
CA SER A 413 -6.45 -4.15 28.95
C SER A 413 -7.72 -4.59 29.68
N LYS A 414 -7.56 -5.36 30.75
CA LYS A 414 -8.67 -5.76 31.61
C LYS A 414 -9.40 -4.54 32.17
#